data_AF-A0A848LYD5-F1
#
_entry.id   AF-A0A848LYD5-F1
#
_cell.length_a   1.000
_cell.length_b   1.000
_cell.length_c   1.000
_cell.angle_alpha   90.00
_cell.angle_beta   90.00
_cell.angle_gamma   90.00
#
_symmetry.space_group_name_H-M   'P 1'
#
loop_
_entity.id
_entity.type
_entity.pdbx_description
1 polymer ?
#
loop_
_entity_poly.entity_id
_entity_poly.type
_entity_poly.pdbx_seq_one_letter_code
_entity_poly.pdbx_strand_id
1 'polypeptide(L)'
;MCGVLGLCAVGCGSATVGAVSAPASAKWVGPPIRSPDGGEVRTVIYYGPWLCSAAWMTRCERQCATEGHALMGCIWLADIKSDWQGRFAFLPAAAGGRLAITHCCCDYPTVSDGPDRRRTWENAREGFRNKWSAEFGTWPQTGGRNWPGHHIFDLLHGGHPTARDNVFPVEPGVHEALNVAYPACYSREGKWRSIGPDRPYVD
;
A
#
# COMPACT_ATOMS: atom_id res chain seq x y z
N MET A 1 53.60 -27.34 -32.91
CA MET A 1 52.20 -27.22 -32.44
C MET A 1 52.26 -26.72 -31.00
N CYS A 2 52.08 -25.42 -30.80
CA CYS A 2 52.12 -24.79 -29.48
C CYS A 2 50.66 -24.51 -29.08
N GLY A 3 50.11 -25.33 -28.18
CA GLY A 3 48.75 -25.19 -27.68
C GLY A 3 48.69 -24.12 -26.59
N VAL A 4 47.97 -23.03 -26.86
CA VAL A 4 47.66 -21.99 -25.89
C VAL A 4 46.58 -22.51 -24.95
N LEU A 5 46.94 -22.78 -23.69
CA LEU A 5 46.01 -23.07 -22.60
C LEU A 5 45.61 -21.75 -21.94
N GLY A 6 44.38 -21.31 -22.19
CA GLY A 6 43.77 -20.17 -21.49
C GLY A 6 43.31 -20.58 -20.10
N LEU A 7 43.89 -19.96 -19.06
CA LEU A 7 43.33 -19.94 -17.72
C LEU A 7 42.70 -18.56 -17.48
N CYS A 8 41.38 -18.50 -17.48
CA CYS A 8 40.62 -17.32 -17.07
C CYS A 8 40.75 -17.11 -15.56
N ALA A 9 41.30 -15.97 -15.17
CA ALA A 9 41.30 -15.51 -13.79
C ALA A 9 39.94 -14.89 -13.41
N VAL A 10 39.38 -15.41 -12.32
CA VAL A 10 38.63 -14.75 -11.24
C VAL A 10 37.78 -13.52 -11.59
N GLY A 11 36.48 -13.68 -11.39
CA GLY A 11 35.55 -12.60 -11.14
C GLY A 11 34.25 -13.13 -10.55
N CYS A 12 34.25 -13.49 -9.26
CA CYS A 12 33.01 -13.63 -8.49
C CYS A 12 32.35 -12.25 -8.38
N GLY A 13 31.60 -11.87 -9.41
CA GLY A 13 30.71 -10.72 -9.36
C GLY A 13 29.57 -11.04 -8.41
N SER A 14 29.67 -10.59 -7.16
CA SER A 14 28.51 -10.38 -6.31
C SER A 14 27.64 -9.32 -6.97
N ALA A 15 26.67 -9.76 -7.77
CA ALA A 15 25.62 -8.91 -8.28
C ALA A 15 24.59 -8.66 -7.16
N THR A 16 24.99 -7.94 -6.10
CA THR A 16 24.02 -7.11 -5.37
C THR A 16 23.71 -5.93 -6.28
N VAL A 17 22.91 -6.18 -7.31
CA VAL A 17 22.20 -5.11 -8.00
C VAL A 17 21.23 -4.59 -6.96
N GLY A 18 21.66 -3.55 -6.23
CA GLY A 18 20.75 -2.73 -5.46
C GLY A 18 19.71 -2.22 -6.45
N ALA A 19 18.54 -2.86 -6.46
CA ALA A 19 17.44 -2.43 -7.28
C ALA A 19 17.14 -0.99 -6.86
N VAL A 20 17.52 -0.03 -7.71
CA VAL A 20 17.10 1.35 -7.57
C VAL A 20 15.58 1.29 -7.57
N SER A 21 14.96 1.62 -6.44
CA SER A 21 13.52 1.46 -6.26
C SER A 21 12.78 2.24 -7.34
N ALA A 22 11.84 1.59 -8.03
CA ALA A 22 11.06 2.21 -9.10
C ALA A 22 10.24 3.41 -8.57
N PRO A 23 9.87 4.40 -9.40
CA PRO A 23 8.92 5.41 -8.95
C PRO A 23 7.59 4.76 -8.52
N ALA A 24 6.87 5.43 -7.61
CA ALA A 24 5.55 4.95 -7.22
C ALA A 24 4.62 4.85 -8.44
N SER A 25 3.78 3.82 -8.49
CA SER A 25 2.90 3.55 -9.64
C SER A 25 1.89 4.67 -9.86
N ALA A 26 1.44 5.29 -8.78
CA ALA A 26 0.72 6.56 -8.78
C ALA A 26 0.96 7.28 -7.46
N LYS A 27 0.59 8.56 -7.39
CA LYS A 27 0.43 9.27 -6.12
C LYS A 27 -0.76 10.21 -6.14
N TRP A 28 -1.34 10.41 -4.96
CA TRP A 28 -2.30 11.47 -4.70
C TRP A 28 -1.68 12.48 -3.74
N VAL A 29 -1.83 13.76 -4.06
CA VAL A 29 -1.39 14.86 -3.19
C VAL A 29 -2.63 15.59 -2.71
N GLY A 30 -2.88 15.53 -1.40
CA GLY A 30 -3.95 16.26 -0.76
C GLY A 30 -3.67 17.77 -0.71
N PRO A 31 -4.71 18.59 -0.52
CA PRO A 31 -4.54 20.01 -0.29
C PRO A 31 -3.75 20.24 1.02
N PRO A 32 -3.03 21.37 1.15
CA PRO A 32 -2.48 21.76 2.43
C PRO A 32 -3.62 22.03 3.42
N ILE A 33 -3.53 21.45 4.61
CA ILE A 33 -4.48 21.63 5.72
C ILE A 33 -3.76 22.40 6.81
N ARG A 34 -4.36 23.50 7.30
CA ARG A 34 -3.78 24.24 8.42
C ARG A 34 -3.83 23.43 9.69
N SER A 35 -2.70 23.32 10.39
CA SER A 35 -2.66 22.72 11.72
C SER A 35 -3.19 23.70 12.78
N PRO A 36 -3.83 23.20 13.86
CA PRO A 36 -4.35 24.04 14.94
C PRO A 36 -3.31 25.02 15.53
N ASP A 37 -2.05 24.58 15.65
CA ASP A 37 -0.96 25.38 16.24
C ASP A 37 -0.13 26.17 15.21
N GLY A 38 -0.67 26.36 14.00
CA GLY A 38 0.00 27.05 12.90
C GLY A 38 0.92 26.13 12.08
N GLY A 39 1.19 26.56 10.84
CA GLY A 39 1.78 25.72 9.80
C GLY A 39 0.72 25.01 8.95
N GLU A 40 1.20 24.16 8.04
CA GLU A 40 0.39 23.41 7.09
C GLU A 40 0.87 21.97 7.03
N VAL A 41 -0.08 21.04 7.04
CA VAL A 41 0.15 19.62 6.77
C VAL A 41 -0.24 19.33 5.34
N ARG A 42 0.63 18.64 4.60
CA ARG A 42 0.31 18.05 3.30
C ARG A 42 0.38 16.54 3.38
N THR A 43 -0.72 15.89 3.06
CA THR A 43 -0.78 14.42 2.94
C THR A 43 -0.54 14.01 1.50
N VAL A 44 0.32 13.02 1.30
CA VAL A 44 0.59 12.37 0.02
C VAL A 44 0.38 10.88 0.20
N ILE A 45 -0.40 10.26 -0.68
CA ILE A 45 -0.52 8.80 -0.72
C ILE A 45 0.23 8.32 -1.96
N TYR A 46 1.25 7.50 -1.75
CA TYR A 46 1.95 6.79 -2.81
C TYR A 46 1.36 5.40 -2.93
N TYR A 47 1.12 4.93 -4.13
CA TYR A 47 0.43 3.67 -4.36
C TYR A 47 1.34 2.60 -4.98
N GLY A 48 1.20 1.37 -4.48
CA GLY A 48 1.77 0.15 -5.05
C GLY A 48 0.90 -0.44 -6.16
N PRO A 49 0.82 -1.78 -6.31
CA PRO A 49 1.24 -2.81 -5.34
C PRO A 49 2.74 -3.14 -5.36
N TRP A 50 3.34 -3.21 -4.18
CA TRP A 50 4.72 -3.63 -4.01
C TRP A 50 4.84 -4.89 -3.15
N LEU A 51 6.00 -5.56 -3.24
CA LEU A 51 6.37 -6.60 -2.30
C LEU A 51 6.57 -6.00 -0.91
N CYS A 52 6.09 -6.70 0.11
CA CYS A 52 6.36 -6.34 1.49
C CYS A 52 7.82 -6.54 1.86
N SER A 53 8.40 -5.60 2.60
CA SER A 53 9.71 -5.77 3.22
C SER A 53 9.68 -6.89 4.27
N ALA A 54 10.86 -7.29 4.76
CA ALA A 54 10.97 -8.32 5.79
C ALA A 54 10.18 -7.96 7.07
N ALA A 55 10.18 -6.68 7.45
CA ALA A 55 9.44 -6.17 8.60
C ALA A 55 7.92 -6.32 8.40
N TRP A 56 7.40 -6.00 7.21
CA TRP A 56 5.99 -6.12 6.90
C TRP A 56 5.53 -7.57 6.75
N MET A 57 6.36 -8.43 6.14
CA MET A 57 6.14 -9.87 6.13
C MET A 57 6.01 -10.41 7.55
N THR A 58 6.96 -10.13 8.43
CA THR A 58 6.94 -10.58 9.84
C THR A 58 5.71 -10.08 10.60
N ARG A 59 5.27 -8.83 10.32
CA ARG A 59 4.04 -8.28 10.90
C ARG A 59 2.82 -9.08 10.44
N CYS A 60 2.72 -9.36 9.14
CA CYS A 60 1.62 -10.13 8.60
C CYS A 60 1.61 -11.58 9.09
N GLU A 61 2.77 -12.24 9.18
CA GLU A 61 2.86 -13.59 9.76
C GLU A 61 2.32 -13.62 11.19
N ARG A 62 2.70 -12.65 12.01
CA ARG A 62 2.19 -12.53 13.38
C ARG A 62 0.70 -12.30 13.42
N GLN A 63 0.18 -11.40 12.58
CA GLN A 63 -1.24 -11.11 12.51
C GLN A 63 -2.04 -12.36 12.12
N CYS A 64 -1.66 -13.06 11.04
CA CYS A 64 -2.32 -14.30 10.64
C CYS A 64 -2.25 -15.35 11.76
N ALA A 65 -1.08 -15.53 12.37
CA ALA A 65 -0.90 -16.49 13.44
C ALA A 65 -1.76 -16.18 14.69
N THR A 66 -1.94 -14.91 15.05
CA THR A 66 -2.84 -14.53 16.16
C THR A 66 -4.31 -14.84 15.88
N GLU A 67 -4.68 -14.94 14.62
CA GLU A 67 -6.03 -15.30 14.16
C GLU A 67 -6.15 -16.81 13.85
N GLY A 68 -5.08 -17.60 14.05
CA GLY A 68 -5.07 -19.04 13.79
C GLY A 68 -4.85 -19.43 12.33
N HIS A 69 -4.36 -18.48 11.52
CA HIS A 69 -4.20 -18.60 10.07
C HIS A 69 -2.73 -18.60 9.63
N ALA A 70 -2.43 -19.26 8.52
CA ALA A 70 -1.11 -19.19 7.89
C ALA A 70 -1.03 -17.97 6.96
N LEU A 71 0.15 -17.31 6.89
CA LEU A 71 0.38 -16.27 5.90
C LEU A 71 0.58 -16.88 4.51
N MET A 72 -0.23 -16.43 3.56
CA MET A 72 -0.21 -16.81 2.14
C MET A 72 0.61 -15.83 1.30
N GLY A 73 0.66 -14.56 1.72
CA GLY A 73 1.44 -13.50 1.07
C GLY A 73 1.18 -12.14 1.70
N CYS A 74 1.96 -11.14 1.29
CA CYS A 74 1.82 -9.77 1.74
C CYS A 74 1.96 -8.79 0.57
N ILE A 75 1.05 -7.83 0.49
CA ILE A 75 1.09 -6.74 -0.49
C ILE A 75 1.26 -5.43 0.26
N TRP A 76 2.27 -4.64 -0.10
CA TRP A 76 2.36 -3.25 0.32
C TRP A 76 1.52 -2.40 -0.63
N LEU A 77 0.35 -1.95 -0.16
CA LEU A 77 -0.66 -1.29 -0.97
C LEU A 77 -0.32 0.18 -1.21
N ALA A 78 0.09 0.87 -0.15
CA ALA A 78 0.34 2.30 -0.19
C ALA A 78 1.25 2.75 0.95
N ASP A 79 1.81 3.94 0.78
CA ASP A 79 2.44 4.73 1.83
C ASP A 79 1.72 6.07 1.95
N ILE A 80 1.19 6.35 3.14
CA ILE A 80 0.68 7.67 3.49
C ILE A 80 1.82 8.46 4.11
N LYS A 81 2.26 9.52 3.43
CA LYS A 81 3.23 10.50 3.94
C LYS A 81 2.46 11.75 4.37
N SER A 82 2.72 12.25 5.56
CA SER A 82 2.20 13.54 6.01
C SER A 82 3.36 14.42 6.42
N ASP A 83 3.57 15.51 5.67
CA ASP A 83 4.62 16.49 5.90
C ASP A 83 4.00 17.76 6.47
N TRP A 84 4.40 18.14 7.68
CA TRP A 84 4.08 19.41 8.30
C TRP A 84 5.20 20.41 8.03
N GLN A 85 4.83 21.63 7.66
CA GLN A 85 5.73 22.78 7.53
C GLN A 85 5.17 23.97 8.29
N GLY A 86 6.00 24.63 9.09
CA GLY A 86 5.56 25.77 9.87
C GLY A 86 6.71 26.49 10.54
N ARG A 87 6.43 27.03 11.73
CA ARG A 87 7.43 27.68 12.56
C ARG A 87 7.40 27.13 13.97
N PHE A 88 8.57 26.88 14.53
CA PHE A 88 8.75 26.57 15.95
C PHE A 88 9.70 27.60 16.55
N ALA A 89 9.28 28.28 17.63
CA ALA A 89 10.03 29.38 18.23
C ALA A 89 10.51 30.43 17.19
N PHE A 90 9.61 30.84 16.29
CA PHE A 90 9.84 31.79 15.18
C PHE A 90 10.78 31.33 14.05
N LEU A 91 11.46 30.19 14.19
CA LEU A 91 12.31 29.60 13.16
C LEU A 91 11.49 28.67 12.25
N PRO A 92 11.81 28.57 10.94
CA PRO A 92 11.22 27.56 10.07
C PRO A 92 11.43 26.15 10.65
N ALA A 93 10.38 25.35 10.64
CA ALA A 93 10.42 23.97 11.11
C ALA A 93 9.61 23.06 10.17
N ALA A 94 10.06 21.81 10.07
CA ALA A 94 9.36 20.76 9.35
C ALA A 94 9.36 19.48 10.18
N ALA A 95 8.26 18.74 10.10
CA ALA A 95 8.09 17.45 10.74
C ALA A 95 7.29 16.57 9.79
N GLY A 96 7.37 15.25 9.96
CA GLY A 96 6.57 14.39 9.11
C GLY A 96 6.69 12.92 9.50
N GLY A 97 5.79 12.14 8.94
CA GLY A 97 5.72 10.71 9.16
C GLY A 97 5.28 9.98 7.91
N ARG A 98 5.51 8.67 7.91
CA ARG A 98 5.05 7.76 6.88
C ARG A 98 4.38 6.56 7.53
N LEU A 99 3.21 6.20 7.00
CA LEU A 99 2.45 5.02 7.40
C LEU A 99 2.28 4.10 6.20
N ALA A 100 2.80 2.88 6.30
CA ALA A 100 2.57 1.84 5.31
C ALA A 100 1.19 1.20 5.51
N ILE A 101 0.47 1.03 4.40
CA ILE A 101 -0.73 0.21 4.32
C ILE A 101 -0.35 -1.10 3.64
N THR A 102 -0.58 -2.20 4.35
CA THR A 102 -0.26 -3.56 3.91
C THR A 102 -1.50 -4.44 3.94
N HIS A 103 -1.66 -5.27 2.92
CA HIS A 103 -2.62 -6.36 2.90
C HIS A 103 -1.92 -7.66 3.27
N CYS A 104 -2.33 -8.26 4.39
CA CYS A 104 -1.88 -9.58 4.80
C CYS A 104 -2.87 -10.62 4.27
N CYS A 105 -2.43 -11.44 3.30
CA CYS A 105 -3.22 -12.50 2.73
C CYS A 105 -3.08 -13.72 3.64
N CYS A 106 -3.93 -13.85 4.66
CA CYS A 106 -3.96 -15.06 5.48
C CYS A 106 -4.85 -16.12 4.82
N ASP A 107 -4.76 -17.39 5.20
CA ASP A 107 -5.60 -18.47 4.66
C ASP A 107 -7.04 -18.46 5.18
N TYR A 108 -7.65 -17.27 5.25
CA TYR A 108 -9.05 -17.09 5.60
C TYR A 108 -9.95 -17.84 4.62
N PRO A 109 -11.03 -18.48 5.09
CA PRO A 109 -12.05 -19.00 4.20
C PRO A 109 -12.75 -17.85 3.47
N THR A 110 -13.17 -18.09 2.23
CA THR A 110 -14.01 -17.15 1.51
C THR A 110 -15.39 -17.06 2.15
N VAL A 111 -15.91 -15.84 2.30
CA VAL A 111 -17.26 -15.60 2.84
C VAL A 111 -18.35 -15.95 1.83
N SER A 112 -19.49 -16.44 2.30
CA SER A 112 -20.63 -16.80 1.44
C SER A 112 -21.50 -15.59 1.03
N ASP A 113 -21.37 -14.45 1.71
CA ASP A 113 -22.19 -13.25 1.57
C ASP A 113 -21.52 -12.14 0.73
N GLY A 114 -20.50 -12.48 -0.08
CA GLY A 114 -19.74 -11.54 -0.90
C GLY A 114 -20.59 -10.56 -1.73
N PRO A 115 -21.65 -11.01 -2.45
CA PRO A 115 -22.54 -10.11 -3.19
C PRO A 115 -23.23 -9.05 -2.32
N ASP A 116 -23.64 -9.41 -1.10
CA ASP A 116 -24.33 -8.50 -0.19
C ASP A 116 -23.37 -7.52 0.49
N ARG A 117 -22.12 -7.94 0.76
CA ARG A 117 -21.05 -7.03 1.18
C ARG A 117 -20.75 -5.98 0.11
N ARG A 118 -20.67 -6.40 -1.15
CA ARG A 118 -20.47 -5.48 -2.28
C ARG A 118 -21.64 -4.50 -2.39
N ARG A 119 -22.88 -4.99 -2.29
CA ARG A 119 -24.09 -4.14 -2.29
C ARG A 119 -24.09 -3.13 -1.15
N THR A 120 -23.66 -3.56 0.04
CA THR A 120 -23.52 -2.68 1.22
C THR A 120 -22.55 -1.54 0.94
N TRP A 121 -21.38 -1.83 0.36
CA TRP A 121 -20.43 -0.79 -0.05
C TRP A 121 -21.02 0.14 -1.11
N GLU A 122 -21.62 -0.39 -2.18
CA GLU A 122 -22.20 0.41 -3.26
C GLU A 122 -23.26 1.40 -2.75
N ASN A 123 -24.10 0.98 -1.79
CA ASN A 123 -25.12 1.82 -1.17
C ASN A 123 -24.54 2.87 -0.21
N ALA A 124 -23.41 2.58 0.45
CA ALA A 124 -22.86 3.43 1.50
C ALA A 124 -21.72 4.36 1.02
N ARG A 125 -21.11 4.09 -0.14
CA ARG A 125 -19.86 4.73 -0.56
C ARG A 125 -19.94 6.26 -0.65
N GLU A 126 -21.08 6.83 -1.00
CA GLU A 126 -21.25 8.28 -1.05
C GLU A 126 -21.14 8.89 0.37
N GLY A 127 -21.93 8.37 1.31
CA GLY A 127 -21.86 8.79 2.71
C GLY A 127 -20.49 8.52 3.34
N PHE A 128 -19.83 7.42 2.97
CA PHE A 128 -18.46 7.14 3.39
C PHE A 128 -17.48 8.23 2.92
N ARG A 129 -17.53 8.59 1.63
CA ARG A 129 -16.68 9.64 1.05
C ARG A 129 -16.93 11.01 1.68
N ASN A 130 -18.18 11.32 2.02
CA ASN A 130 -18.52 12.58 2.69
C ASN A 130 -17.89 12.65 4.10
N LYS A 131 -18.00 11.56 4.87
CA LYS A 131 -17.36 11.46 6.20
C LYS A 131 -15.84 11.53 6.10
N TRP A 132 -15.25 10.81 5.14
CA TRP A 132 -13.81 10.90 4.87
C TRP A 132 -13.40 12.33 4.52
N SER A 133 -14.20 13.01 3.68
CA SER A 133 -13.86 14.34 3.20
C SER A 133 -13.92 15.42 4.28
N ALA A 134 -14.79 15.24 5.27
CA ALA A 134 -14.86 16.12 6.43
C ALA A 134 -13.58 16.07 7.29
N GLU A 135 -12.80 14.99 7.22
CA GLU A 135 -11.63 14.78 8.06
C GLU A 135 -10.31 14.96 7.31
N PHE A 136 -10.26 14.52 6.05
CA PHE A 136 -9.02 14.46 5.26
C PHE A 136 -9.01 15.39 4.03
N GLY A 137 -10.07 16.18 3.83
CA GLY A 137 -10.28 16.99 2.63
C GLY A 137 -10.95 16.21 1.49
N THR A 138 -11.21 16.85 0.36
CA THR A 138 -12.03 16.24 -0.72
C THR A 138 -11.53 14.87 -1.17
N TRP A 139 -12.44 13.89 -1.22
CA TRP A 139 -12.16 12.57 -1.79
C TRP A 139 -11.53 12.69 -3.19
N PRO A 140 -10.44 11.95 -3.49
CA PRO A 140 -9.74 12.05 -4.77
C PRO A 140 -10.64 11.78 -5.98
N GLN A 141 -10.43 12.52 -7.06
CA GLN A 141 -11.19 12.38 -8.30
C GLN A 141 -10.36 12.70 -9.55
N THR A 142 -10.73 12.08 -10.68
CA THR A 142 -10.19 12.39 -12.01
C THR A 142 -11.35 12.68 -12.95
N GLY A 143 -11.36 13.87 -13.57
CA GLY A 143 -12.40 14.26 -14.53
C GLY A 143 -13.82 14.22 -13.93
N GLY A 144 -13.99 14.68 -12.69
CA GLY A 144 -15.29 14.67 -11.99
C GLY A 144 -15.71 13.30 -11.43
N ARG A 145 -14.94 12.24 -11.68
CA ARG A 145 -15.24 10.89 -11.18
C ARG A 145 -14.40 10.59 -9.95
N ASN A 146 -15.09 10.34 -8.84
CA ASN A 146 -14.47 9.88 -7.60
C ASN A 146 -13.67 8.60 -7.84
N TRP A 147 -12.46 8.56 -7.30
CA TRP A 147 -11.64 7.37 -7.27
C TRP A 147 -12.36 6.23 -6.53
N PRO A 148 -12.12 4.96 -6.91
CA PRO A 148 -12.63 3.81 -6.17
C PRO A 148 -12.11 3.81 -4.74
N GLY A 149 -12.92 3.28 -3.82
CA GLY A 149 -12.48 2.93 -2.48
C GLY A 149 -11.99 1.48 -2.50
N HIS A 150 -10.73 1.28 -2.13
CA HIS A 150 -10.12 -0.05 -2.06
C HIS A 150 -10.22 -0.61 -0.64
N HIS A 151 -10.63 -1.88 -0.52
CA HIS A 151 -10.69 -2.56 0.77
C HIS A 151 -9.31 -3.12 1.17
N ILE A 152 -8.75 -2.63 2.27
CA ILE A 152 -7.43 -3.05 2.77
C ILE A 152 -7.49 -4.53 3.16
N PHE A 153 -8.47 -4.91 3.97
CA PHE A 153 -8.85 -6.29 4.21
C PHE A 153 -9.96 -6.68 3.23
N ASP A 154 -9.71 -7.74 2.46
CA ASP A 154 -10.52 -8.15 1.32
C ASP A 154 -11.95 -8.52 1.75
N LEU A 155 -12.94 -7.98 1.03
CA LEU A 155 -14.36 -8.27 1.24
C LEU A 155 -14.64 -9.77 1.18
N LEU A 156 -14.00 -10.49 0.26
CA LEU A 156 -14.21 -11.93 0.08
C LEU A 156 -13.62 -12.76 1.22
N HIS A 157 -12.74 -12.18 2.03
CA HIS A 157 -12.06 -12.86 3.12
C HIS A 157 -12.43 -12.29 4.50
N GLY A 158 -13.56 -11.59 4.61
CA GLY A 158 -14.10 -11.11 5.88
C GLY A 158 -13.99 -9.60 6.11
N GLY A 159 -13.37 -8.87 5.17
CA GLY A 159 -13.29 -7.41 5.17
C GLY A 159 -14.65 -6.75 5.38
N HIS A 160 -14.72 -5.82 6.33
CA HIS A 160 -15.94 -5.06 6.58
C HIS A 160 -16.14 -4.01 5.47
N PRO A 161 -17.33 -3.92 4.85
CA PRO A 161 -17.52 -3.13 3.63
C PRO A 161 -17.40 -1.62 3.82
N THR A 162 -17.59 -1.12 5.03
CA THR A 162 -17.65 0.32 5.33
C THR A 162 -16.85 0.71 6.58
N ALA A 163 -15.99 -0.17 7.08
CA ALA A 163 -15.15 0.18 8.23
C ALA A 163 -14.15 1.27 7.80
N ARG A 164 -13.99 2.31 8.64
CA ARG A 164 -13.23 3.52 8.30
C ARG A 164 -11.75 3.22 8.04
N ASP A 165 -11.21 2.27 8.78
CA ASP A 165 -9.84 1.77 8.71
C ASP A 165 -9.66 0.66 7.66
N ASN A 166 -10.74 0.26 6.97
CA ASN A 166 -10.70 -0.78 5.94
C ASN A 166 -10.79 -0.24 4.51
N VAL A 167 -11.07 1.05 4.30
CA VAL A 167 -11.27 1.60 2.94
C VAL A 167 -10.48 2.88 2.75
N PHE A 168 -9.73 2.96 1.66
CA PHE A 168 -8.99 4.15 1.27
C PHE A 168 -9.15 4.44 -0.23
N PRO A 169 -9.03 5.70 -0.67
CA PRO A 169 -9.11 6.04 -2.09
C PRO A 169 -7.90 5.51 -2.84
N VAL A 170 -8.11 4.96 -4.03
CA VAL A 170 -7.02 4.47 -4.90
C VAL A 170 -7.27 4.92 -6.33
N GLU A 171 -6.23 5.33 -7.04
CA GLU A 171 -6.33 5.71 -8.45
C GLU A 171 -6.93 4.52 -9.28
N PRO A 172 -7.85 4.76 -10.23
CA PRO A 172 -8.52 3.69 -10.97
C PRO A 172 -7.62 2.59 -11.56
N GLY A 173 -6.54 2.94 -12.26
CA GLY A 173 -5.60 1.96 -12.82
C GLY A 173 -4.84 1.18 -11.75
N VAL A 174 -4.48 1.83 -10.63
CA VAL A 174 -3.93 1.11 -9.47
C VAL A 174 -4.95 0.15 -8.88
N HIS A 175 -6.20 0.56 -8.72
CA HIS A 175 -7.27 -0.27 -8.17
C HIS A 175 -7.50 -1.52 -9.04
N GLU A 176 -7.42 -1.39 -10.36
CA GLU A 176 -7.44 -2.53 -11.29
C GLU A 176 -6.25 -3.48 -11.07
N ALA A 177 -5.04 -2.94 -10.91
CA ALA A 177 -3.86 -3.75 -10.60
C ALA A 177 -3.99 -4.50 -9.25
N LEU A 178 -4.59 -3.87 -8.24
CA LEU A 178 -4.86 -4.50 -6.94
C LEU A 178 -5.89 -5.63 -7.04
N ASN A 179 -6.92 -5.48 -7.87
CA ASN A 179 -7.92 -6.54 -8.10
C ASN A 179 -7.31 -7.80 -8.72
N VAL A 180 -6.21 -7.68 -9.47
CA VAL A 180 -5.43 -8.83 -9.96
C VAL A 180 -4.48 -9.36 -8.88
N ALA A 181 -3.87 -8.47 -8.11
CA ALA A 181 -2.88 -8.83 -7.09
C ALA A 181 -3.48 -9.63 -5.93
N TYR A 182 -4.70 -9.29 -5.48
CA TYR A 182 -5.33 -9.93 -4.32
C TYR A 182 -5.54 -11.44 -4.51
N PRO A 183 -6.25 -11.92 -5.55
CA PRO A 183 -6.40 -13.37 -5.77
C PRO A 183 -5.07 -14.10 -5.90
N ALA A 184 -4.09 -13.50 -6.58
CA ALA A 184 -2.74 -14.06 -6.70
C ALA A 184 -2.00 -14.13 -5.36
N CYS A 185 -2.30 -13.24 -4.40
CA CYS A 185 -1.71 -13.29 -3.07
C CYS A 185 -2.30 -14.40 -2.20
N TYR A 186 -3.58 -14.72 -2.39
CA TYR A 186 -4.25 -15.83 -1.69
C TYR A 186 -3.95 -17.21 -2.28
N SER A 187 -3.41 -17.33 -3.50
CA SER A 187 -3.21 -18.63 -4.15
C SER A 187 -1.98 -19.42 -3.64
N ARG A 188 -1.22 -18.90 -2.66
CA ARG A 188 0.15 -19.36 -2.28
C ARG A 188 1.20 -19.30 -3.40
N GLU A 189 0.80 -18.88 -4.58
CA GLU A 189 1.63 -18.83 -5.77
C GLU A 189 2.05 -17.39 -6.07
N GLY A 190 3.09 -17.24 -6.90
CA GLY A 190 3.55 -15.93 -7.34
C GLY A 190 4.44 -15.20 -6.32
N LYS A 191 4.66 -13.91 -6.59
CA LYS A 191 5.73 -13.13 -5.95
C LYS A 191 5.43 -12.70 -4.51
N TRP A 192 4.18 -12.78 -4.05
CA TRP A 192 3.71 -12.12 -2.82
C TRP A 192 4.20 -12.77 -1.51
N ARG A 193 4.86 -13.93 -1.59
CA ARG A 193 5.59 -14.54 -0.46
C ARG A 193 7.05 -14.11 -0.39
N SER A 194 7.56 -13.48 -1.45
CA SER A 194 8.94 -13.02 -1.50
C SER A 194 9.09 -11.72 -0.73
N ILE A 195 10.22 -11.60 -0.03
CA ILE A 195 10.61 -10.37 0.65
C ILE A 195 11.02 -9.33 -0.39
N GLY A 196 10.38 -8.16 -0.34
CA GLY A 196 10.71 -6.96 -1.10
C GLY A 196 11.77 -6.08 -0.42
N PRO A 197 12.14 -4.96 -1.05
CA PRO A 197 13.05 -3.99 -0.46
C PRO A 197 12.39 -3.25 0.72
N ASP A 198 13.21 -2.67 1.60
CA ASP A 198 12.73 -1.83 2.71
C ASP A 198 12.04 -0.54 2.23
N ARG A 199 12.40 -0.07 1.03
CA ARG A 199 11.78 1.06 0.34
C ARG A 199 11.39 0.63 -1.07
N PRO A 200 10.09 0.53 -1.39
CA PRO A 200 9.65 0.00 -2.67
C PRO A 200 9.62 1.07 -3.77
N TYR A 201 9.76 2.35 -3.40
CA TYR A 201 9.83 3.46 -4.34
C TYR A 201 10.72 4.62 -3.86
N VAL A 202 11.10 5.49 -4.79
CA VAL A 202 11.69 6.82 -4.53
C VAL A 202 10.65 7.93 -4.71
N ASP A 203 10.70 8.97 -3.87
CA ASP A 203 9.74 10.09 -3.84
C ASP A 203 10.11 11.33 -4.66
#